data_AF-A0A139QWX4-F1
#
_entry.id   AF-A0A139QWX4-F1
#
_cell.length_a   1.000
_cell.length_b   1.000
_cell.length_c   1.000
_cell.angle_alpha   90.00
_cell.angle_beta   90.00
_cell.angle_gamma   90.00
#
_symmetry.space_group_name_H-M   'P 1'
#
loop_
_entity.id
_entity.type
_entity.pdbx_description
1 polymer ?
#
loop_
_entity_poly.entity_id
_entity_poly.type
_entity_poly.pdbx_seq_one_letter_code
_entity_poly.pdbx_strand_id
1 'polypeptide(L)'
;MRDGKLQGKNVFNRQELLWLQDKFPEHMKKQGFELKRGERGSDRKHIETAKFKKQTLEKEIDFLEKNLAVKKDEWTAYSDKVKSDLEVPAKRHMKSVEVPTGEKSMFGLGKEIMKTEKKPTKNVVISERDYKNLVTAARDNDRLKQHVRNLMSTDMAREYKKLSKEHGQVKEKYSGLVERFNENVNDYNELLEENKSLKSKISDLKRDVSLIYESTKEFLKERTDGLKAFKNVFKGFVDKVKDKTAQFQEKHDLEPKKNEFELTHNREVKKERSRDQGMSL
;
A
#
# COMPACT_ATOMS: atom_id res chain seq x y z
N MET A 1 24.47 -15.48 -30.28
CA MET A 1 24.91 -14.86 -31.54
C MET A 1 24.71 -15.89 -32.64
N ARG A 2 24.08 -15.50 -33.74
CA ARG A 2 24.02 -16.31 -34.97
C ARG A 2 24.72 -15.46 -36.04
N ASP A 3 25.70 -16.05 -36.73
CA ASP A 3 26.46 -15.37 -37.79
C ASP A 3 27.10 -14.04 -37.36
N GLY A 4 27.67 -14.00 -36.15
CA GLY A 4 28.40 -12.84 -35.61
C GLY A 4 27.54 -11.61 -35.25
N LYS A 5 26.21 -11.67 -35.42
CA LYS A 5 25.29 -10.57 -35.09
C LYS A 5 24.44 -10.89 -33.86
N LEU A 6 24.33 -9.91 -32.96
CA LEU A 6 23.48 -10.00 -31.78
C LEU A 6 22.11 -9.39 -32.10
N GLN A 7 21.24 -10.18 -32.72
CA GLN A 7 19.88 -9.77 -33.06
C GLN A 7 18.87 -10.80 -32.55
N GLY A 8 18.04 -10.41 -31.57
CA GLY A 8 17.02 -11.28 -30.99
C GLY A 8 16.01 -11.80 -32.01
N LYS A 9 15.69 -10.99 -33.04
CA LYS A 9 14.75 -11.37 -34.11
C LYS A 9 15.20 -12.59 -34.93
N ASN A 10 16.51 -12.83 -35.03
CA ASN A 10 17.07 -13.96 -35.81
C ASN A 10 17.21 -15.25 -34.98
N VAL A 11 17.03 -15.15 -33.65
CA VAL A 11 17.25 -16.26 -32.69
C VAL A 11 15.96 -16.67 -31.97
N PHE A 12 14.98 -15.78 -31.88
CA PHE A 12 13.68 -16.03 -31.26
C PHE A 12 12.56 -15.61 -32.21
N ASN A 13 12.44 -16.34 -33.31
CA ASN A 13 11.32 -16.17 -34.24
C ASN A 13 10.08 -16.97 -33.80
N ARG A 14 8.93 -16.74 -34.45
CA ARG A 14 7.66 -17.41 -34.11
C ARG A 14 7.74 -18.94 -34.18
N GLN A 15 8.44 -19.48 -35.17
CA GLN A 15 8.60 -20.93 -35.35
C GLN A 15 9.49 -21.53 -34.26
N GLU A 16 10.59 -20.84 -33.91
CA GLU A 16 11.51 -21.23 -32.85
C GLU A 16 10.83 -21.20 -31.47
N LEU A 17 9.97 -20.21 -31.19
CA LEU A 17 9.21 -20.16 -29.95
C LEU A 17 8.17 -21.29 -29.85
N LEU A 18 7.49 -21.64 -30.94
CA LEU A 18 6.59 -22.79 -30.99
C LEU A 18 7.35 -24.11 -30.80
N TRP A 19 8.49 -24.25 -31.49
CA TRP A 19 9.37 -25.40 -31.35
C TRP A 19 9.89 -25.53 -29.92
N LEU A 20 10.26 -24.43 -29.26
CA LEU A 20 10.72 -24.42 -27.88
C LEU A 20 9.61 -24.87 -26.92
N GLN A 21 8.37 -24.39 -27.10
CA GLN A 21 7.23 -24.84 -26.28
C GLN A 21 6.96 -26.34 -26.42
N ASP A 22 7.25 -26.94 -27.58
CA ASP A 22 7.09 -28.38 -27.82
C ASP A 22 8.26 -29.20 -27.28
N LYS A 23 9.50 -28.80 -27.59
CA LYS A 23 10.71 -29.58 -27.30
C LYS A 23 11.28 -29.38 -25.91
N PHE A 24 11.06 -28.22 -25.28
CA PHE A 24 11.54 -27.97 -23.93
C PHE A 24 10.90 -28.91 -22.89
N PRO A 25 9.56 -29.10 -22.85
CA PRO A 25 8.95 -30.07 -21.94
C PRO A 25 9.38 -31.52 -22.21
N GLU A 26 9.55 -31.92 -23.48
CA GLU A 26 10.07 -33.25 -23.84
C GLU A 26 11.49 -33.47 -23.31
N HIS A 27 12.36 -32.45 -23.39
CA HIS A 27 13.70 -32.51 -22.86
C HIS A 27 13.71 -32.60 -21.33
N MET A 28 12.91 -31.78 -20.65
CA MET A 28 12.80 -31.79 -19.19
C MET A 28 12.28 -33.13 -18.65
N LYS A 29 11.34 -33.78 -19.36
CA LYS A 29 10.90 -35.15 -19.03
C LYS A 29 12.02 -36.18 -19.13
N LYS A 30 12.86 -36.10 -20.17
CA LYS A 30 14.01 -37.00 -20.33
C LYS A 30 15.05 -36.83 -19.22
N GLN A 31 15.11 -35.65 -18.61
CA GLN A 31 15.97 -35.33 -17.46
C GLN A 31 15.31 -35.69 -16.10
N GLY A 32 14.12 -36.31 -16.11
CA GLY A 32 13.43 -36.76 -14.90
C GLY A 32 12.41 -35.80 -14.29
N PHE A 33 12.12 -34.66 -14.94
CA PHE A 33 11.11 -33.71 -14.45
C PHE A 33 9.72 -34.01 -15.03
N GLU A 34 8.70 -34.12 -14.17
CA GLU A 34 7.30 -34.31 -14.59
C GLU A 34 6.66 -33.00 -15.07
N LEU A 35 7.11 -32.47 -16.21
CA LEU A 35 6.59 -31.25 -16.81
C LEU A 35 5.68 -31.56 -18.01
N LYS A 36 4.46 -30.99 -18.05
CA LYS A 36 3.58 -31.07 -19.23
C LYS A 36 3.71 -29.81 -20.10
N ARG A 37 3.48 -29.97 -21.40
CA ARG A 37 3.36 -28.86 -22.34
C ARG A 37 2.18 -27.97 -21.95
N GLY A 38 2.32 -26.66 -22.12
CA GLY A 38 1.19 -25.73 -22.09
C GLY A 38 0.17 -26.01 -23.20
N GLU A 39 -1.00 -25.40 -23.10
CA GLU A 39 -2.08 -25.53 -24.07
C GLU A 39 -1.66 -25.05 -25.47
N ARG A 40 -1.96 -25.85 -26.51
CA ARG A 40 -1.56 -25.55 -27.89
C ARG A 40 -2.57 -24.59 -28.51
N GLY A 41 -2.08 -23.48 -29.07
CA GLY A 41 -2.96 -22.44 -29.61
C GLY A 41 -3.68 -21.62 -28.52
N SER A 42 -3.15 -21.59 -27.30
CA SER A 42 -3.71 -20.80 -26.20
C SER A 42 -3.87 -19.32 -26.58
N ASP A 43 -5.09 -18.82 -26.52
CA ASP A 43 -5.42 -17.39 -26.67
C ASP A 43 -5.11 -16.55 -25.42
N ARG A 44 -4.56 -17.19 -24.38
CA ARG A 44 -4.18 -16.54 -23.13
C ARG A 44 -3.04 -15.54 -23.39
N LYS A 45 -3.33 -14.27 -23.15
CA LYS A 45 -2.34 -13.19 -23.21
C LYS A 45 -1.42 -13.28 -22.00
N HIS A 46 -0.14 -12.94 -22.19
CA HIS A 46 0.76 -12.75 -21.07
C HIS A 46 0.23 -11.61 -20.19
N ILE A 47 0.12 -11.89 -18.90
CA ILE A 47 -0.22 -10.92 -17.87
C ILE A 47 1.03 -10.69 -17.03
N GLU A 48 1.32 -9.43 -16.69
CA GLU A 48 2.38 -9.09 -15.75
C GLU A 48 2.18 -9.81 -14.40
N THR A 49 3.28 -10.17 -13.75
CA THR A 49 3.28 -10.94 -12.51
C THR A 49 2.42 -10.31 -11.41
N ALA A 50 2.46 -8.98 -11.26
CA ALA A 50 1.66 -8.26 -10.28
C ALA A 50 0.16 -8.42 -10.53
N LYS A 51 -0.27 -8.31 -11.78
CA LYS A 51 -1.67 -8.44 -12.18
C LYS A 51 -2.16 -9.89 -12.09
N PHE A 52 -1.31 -10.88 -12.39
CA PHE A 52 -1.63 -12.29 -12.18
C PHE A 52 -1.86 -12.62 -10.69
N LYS A 53 -0.97 -12.14 -9.82
CA LYS A 53 -1.11 -12.30 -8.36
C LYS A 53 -2.41 -11.67 -7.86
N LYS A 54 -2.72 -10.45 -8.28
CA LYS A 54 -3.98 -9.76 -7.93
C LYS A 54 -5.22 -10.57 -8.31
N GLN A 55 -5.30 -11.06 -9.55
CA GLN A 55 -6.45 -11.86 -10.01
C GLN A 55 -6.61 -13.18 -9.26
N THR A 56 -5.51 -13.76 -8.78
CA THR A 56 -5.56 -15.03 -8.03
C THR A 56 -6.09 -14.77 -6.62
N LEU A 57 -5.62 -13.69 -5.98
CA LEU A 57 -6.09 -13.25 -4.67
C LEU A 57 -7.58 -12.83 -4.69
N GLU A 58 -8.02 -12.11 -5.71
CA GLU A 58 -9.43 -11.71 -5.87
C GLU A 58 -10.36 -12.94 -5.91
N LYS A 59 -9.99 -13.97 -6.68
CA LYS A 59 -10.76 -15.23 -6.74
C LYS A 59 -10.80 -15.99 -5.42
N GLU A 60 -9.71 -15.95 -4.67
CA GLU A 60 -9.62 -16.59 -3.37
C GLU A 60 -10.47 -15.86 -2.33
N ILE A 61 -10.46 -14.52 -2.35
CA ILE A 61 -11.34 -13.67 -1.54
C ILE A 61 -12.81 -13.97 -1.86
N ASP A 62 -13.21 -13.97 -3.12
CA ASP A 62 -14.59 -14.28 -3.53
C ASP A 62 -15.06 -15.66 -3.05
N PHE A 63 -14.18 -16.66 -3.08
CA PHE A 63 -14.47 -18.00 -2.60
C PHE A 63 -14.65 -18.03 -1.07
N LEU A 64 -13.76 -17.34 -0.33
CA LEU A 64 -13.84 -17.23 1.12
C LEU A 64 -15.10 -16.47 1.56
N GLU A 65 -15.47 -15.39 0.88
CA GLU A 65 -16.68 -14.61 1.16
C GLU A 65 -17.94 -15.45 1.00
N LYS A 66 -18.04 -16.25 -0.06
CA LYS A 66 -19.16 -17.19 -0.28
C LYS A 66 -19.27 -18.23 0.84
N ASN A 67 -18.16 -18.83 1.24
CA ASN A 67 -18.16 -19.81 2.33
C ASN A 67 -18.55 -19.18 3.67
N LEU A 68 -18.12 -17.94 3.92
CA LEU A 68 -18.46 -17.20 5.13
C LEU A 68 -19.96 -16.87 5.17
N ALA A 69 -20.56 -16.48 4.04
CA ALA A 69 -22.01 -16.26 3.93
C ALA A 69 -22.80 -17.52 4.31
N VAL A 70 -22.47 -18.69 3.72
CA VAL A 70 -23.13 -19.96 4.05
C VAL A 70 -23.03 -20.29 5.54
N LYS A 71 -21.86 -20.07 6.16
CA LYS A 71 -21.67 -20.30 7.59
C LYS A 71 -22.47 -19.35 8.49
N LYS A 72 -22.69 -18.11 8.07
CA LYS A 72 -23.57 -17.15 8.78
C LYS A 72 -25.04 -17.57 8.69
N ASP A 73 -25.48 -18.06 7.54
CA ASP A 73 -26.85 -18.54 7.35
C ASP A 73 -27.10 -19.81 8.18
N GLU A 74 -26.14 -20.74 8.23
CA GLU A 74 -26.18 -21.90 9.13
C GLU A 74 -26.26 -21.49 10.61
N TRP A 75 -25.51 -20.46 11.01
CA TRP A 75 -25.47 -19.96 12.38
C TRP A 75 -26.77 -19.28 12.81
N THR A 76 -27.35 -18.43 11.96
CA THR A 76 -28.63 -17.75 12.22
C THR A 76 -29.77 -18.75 12.35
N ALA A 77 -29.82 -19.75 11.46
CA ALA A 77 -30.80 -20.84 11.55
C ALA A 77 -30.67 -21.70 12.83
N TYR A 78 -29.45 -21.80 13.39
CA TYR A 78 -29.23 -22.46 14.68
C TYR A 78 -29.65 -21.56 15.86
N SER A 79 -29.34 -20.26 15.78
CA SER A 79 -29.71 -19.26 16.80
C SER A 79 -31.23 -19.15 16.95
N ASP A 80 -31.98 -19.13 15.85
CA ASP A 80 -33.45 -18.99 15.86
C ASP A 80 -34.17 -20.20 16.50
N LYS A 81 -33.51 -21.37 16.55
CA LYS A 81 -34.05 -22.56 17.22
C LYS A 81 -33.88 -22.52 18.74
N VAL A 82 -33.04 -21.64 19.27
CA VAL A 82 -32.80 -21.49 20.72
C VAL A 82 -33.79 -20.45 21.26
N LYS A 83 -34.90 -20.88 21.88
CA LYS A 83 -35.85 -19.98 22.54
C LYS A 83 -35.15 -19.20 23.66
N SER A 84 -35.32 -17.87 23.68
CA SER A 84 -34.58 -16.94 24.53
C SER A 84 -34.98 -16.94 26.00
N ASP A 85 -36.21 -17.29 26.35
CA ASP A 85 -36.75 -17.03 27.69
C ASP A 85 -37.43 -18.26 28.30
N LEU A 86 -36.95 -18.68 29.49
CA LEU A 86 -37.54 -19.72 30.32
C LEU A 86 -38.40 -19.08 31.41
N GLU A 87 -39.73 -19.07 31.22
CA GLU A 87 -40.66 -18.61 32.24
C GLU A 87 -40.99 -19.74 33.23
N VAL A 88 -40.70 -19.53 34.52
CA VAL A 88 -41.00 -20.50 35.59
C VAL A 88 -41.97 -19.88 36.59
N PRO A 89 -43.25 -20.28 36.57
CA PRO A 89 -44.23 -19.78 37.55
C PRO A 89 -43.93 -20.34 38.93
N ALA A 90 -43.70 -19.47 39.91
CA ALA A 90 -43.27 -19.84 41.25
C ALA A 90 -44.14 -19.16 42.32
N LYS A 91 -44.55 -19.89 43.37
CA LYS A 91 -45.39 -19.37 44.47
C LYS A 91 -44.63 -19.39 45.78
N ARG A 92 -44.73 -18.34 46.61
CA ARG A 92 -44.10 -18.35 47.94
C ARG A 92 -44.79 -19.35 48.86
N HIS A 93 -44.00 -20.15 49.59
CA HIS A 93 -44.55 -21.03 50.61
C HIS A 93 -44.95 -20.19 51.84
N MET A 94 -46.20 -20.32 52.29
CA MET A 94 -46.74 -19.59 53.44
C MET A 94 -46.78 -20.50 54.66
N LYS A 95 -46.34 -20.02 55.83
CA LYS A 95 -46.44 -20.74 57.11
C LYS A 95 -47.28 -19.92 58.10
N SER A 96 -48.17 -20.59 58.80
CA SER A 96 -48.91 -19.98 59.90
C SER A 96 -47.98 -19.78 61.10
N VAL A 97 -47.82 -18.54 61.53
CA VAL A 97 -47.01 -18.17 62.70
C VAL A 97 -47.91 -17.39 63.65
N GLU A 98 -47.85 -17.74 64.93
CA GLU A 98 -48.55 -17.01 65.98
C GLU A 98 -47.82 -15.70 66.26
N VAL A 99 -48.49 -14.58 66.02
CA VAL A 99 -47.95 -13.24 66.21
C VAL A 99 -48.76 -12.58 67.32
N PRO A 100 -48.11 -11.96 68.31
CA PRO A 100 -48.81 -11.24 69.36
C PRO A 100 -49.53 -10.03 68.77
N THR A 101 -50.80 -9.87 69.09
CA THR A 101 -51.65 -8.81 68.52
C THR A 101 -51.47 -7.46 69.24
N GLY A 102 -50.65 -7.40 70.31
CA GLY A 102 -50.50 -6.22 71.17
C GLY A 102 -51.69 -5.95 72.10
N GLU A 103 -52.80 -6.68 71.96
CA GLU A 103 -53.97 -6.64 72.84
C GLU A 103 -53.85 -7.71 73.94
N LYS A 104 -54.04 -7.32 75.21
CA LYS A 104 -53.96 -8.23 76.36
C LYS A 104 -55.34 -8.82 76.66
N SER A 105 -55.40 -10.14 76.83
CA SER A 105 -56.68 -10.83 77.09
C SER A 105 -57.23 -10.50 78.48
N MET A 106 -58.49 -10.03 78.54
CA MET A 106 -59.19 -9.75 79.82
C MET A 106 -59.66 -11.02 80.55
N PHE A 107 -59.53 -12.21 79.95
CA PHE A 107 -60.02 -13.47 80.54
C PHE A 107 -58.89 -14.41 81.03
N GLY A 108 -57.62 -14.00 80.92
CA GLY A 108 -56.48 -14.83 81.30
C GLY A 108 -55.21 -14.02 81.56
N LEU A 109 -55.07 -13.49 82.77
CA LEU A 109 -53.81 -13.07 83.40
C LEU A 109 -52.84 -12.28 82.49
N GLY A 110 -53.33 -11.27 81.76
CA GLY A 110 -52.47 -10.29 81.07
C GLY A 110 -51.60 -10.84 79.93
N LYS A 111 -51.83 -12.07 79.46
CA LYS A 111 -51.12 -12.63 78.29
C LYS A 111 -51.63 -11.97 77.00
N GLU A 112 -50.71 -11.65 76.10
CA GLU A 112 -51.03 -11.09 74.78
C GLU A 112 -51.84 -12.10 73.96
N ILE A 113 -52.90 -11.63 73.30
CA ILE A 113 -53.70 -12.44 72.39
C ILE A 113 -52.82 -12.75 71.18
N MET A 114 -52.54 -14.03 70.96
CA MET A 114 -51.80 -14.50 69.79
C MET A 114 -52.76 -14.69 68.62
N LYS A 115 -52.52 -14.03 67.49
CA LYS A 115 -53.24 -14.28 66.23
C LYS A 115 -52.39 -15.14 65.32
N THR A 116 -53.02 -16.15 64.71
CA THR A 116 -52.36 -16.96 63.70
C THR A 116 -52.32 -16.19 62.38
N GLU A 117 -51.15 -15.67 62.01
CA GLU A 117 -50.94 -14.97 60.74
C GLU A 117 -50.20 -15.86 59.74
N LYS A 118 -50.64 -15.88 58.48
CA LYS A 118 -49.92 -16.56 57.39
C LYS A 118 -48.78 -15.66 56.92
N LYS A 119 -47.56 -15.95 57.32
CA LYS A 119 -46.36 -15.23 56.86
C LYS A 119 -45.64 -16.00 55.74
N PRO A 120 -45.17 -15.30 54.69
CA PRO A 120 -44.37 -15.93 53.64
C PRO A 120 -43.04 -16.40 54.23
N THR A 121 -42.69 -17.65 53.95
CA THR A 121 -41.38 -18.19 54.26
C THR A 121 -40.38 -17.80 53.17
N LYS A 122 -39.08 -18.04 53.41
CA LYS A 122 -38.02 -17.87 52.40
C LYS A 122 -38.07 -18.91 51.27
N ASN A 123 -38.91 -19.94 51.40
CA ASN A 123 -38.99 -21.03 50.44
C ASN A 123 -40.01 -20.72 49.35
N VAL A 124 -39.70 -21.15 48.13
CA VAL A 124 -40.56 -21.00 46.95
C VAL A 124 -40.99 -22.37 46.46
N VAL A 125 -42.27 -22.52 46.16
CA VAL A 125 -42.89 -23.73 45.63
C VAL A 125 -43.03 -23.58 44.12
N ILE A 126 -42.50 -24.56 43.41
CA ILE A 126 -42.58 -24.70 41.96
C ILE A 126 -43.17 -26.07 41.64
N SER A 127 -43.78 -26.20 40.46
CA SER A 127 -44.26 -27.51 40.03
C SER A 127 -43.08 -28.44 39.75
N GLU A 128 -43.25 -29.74 39.97
CA GLU A 128 -42.20 -30.73 39.69
C GLU A 128 -41.77 -30.71 38.22
N ARG A 129 -42.71 -30.45 37.31
CA ARG A 129 -42.47 -30.30 35.87
C ARG A 129 -41.60 -29.09 35.58
N ASP A 130 -41.91 -27.93 36.18
CA ASP A 130 -41.14 -26.71 35.96
C ASP A 130 -39.76 -26.78 36.61
N TYR A 131 -39.65 -27.45 37.77
CA TYR A 131 -38.34 -27.75 38.37
C TYR A 131 -37.48 -28.62 37.45
N LYS A 132 -38.03 -29.70 36.90
CA LYS A 132 -37.33 -30.57 35.94
C LYS A 132 -36.90 -29.81 34.68
N ASN A 133 -37.76 -28.93 34.15
CA ASN A 133 -37.43 -28.08 33.01
C ASN A 133 -36.30 -27.10 33.34
N LEU A 134 -36.34 -26.45 34.51
CA LEU A 134 -35.30 -25.52 34.96
C LEU A 134 -33.95 -26.21 35.18
N VAL A 135 -33.94 -27.40 35.78
CA VAL A 135 -32.71 -28.19 35.96
C VAL A 135 -32.12 -28.62 34.61
N THR A 136 -32.97 -29.01 33.65
CA THR A 136 -32.53 -29.39 32.30
C THR A 136 -31.94 -28.19 31.56
N ALA A 137 -32.65 -27.05 31.56
CA ALA A 137 -32.17 -25.80 30.95
C ALA A 137 -30.86 -25.31 31.58
N ALA A 138 -30.71 -25.41 32.90
CA ALA A 138 -29.46 -25.05 33.59
C ALA A 138 -28.29 -25.95 33.15
N ARG A 139 -28.51 -27.27 33.01
CA ARG A 139 -27.50 -28.21 32.52
C ARG A 139 -27.13 -27.96 31.06
N ASP A 140 -28.10 -27.69 30.21
CA ASP A 140 -27.87 -27.40 28.79
C ASP A 140 -27.13 -26.07 28.60
N ASN A 141 -27.42 -25.06 29.42
CA ASN A 141 -26.68 -23.80 29.44
C ASN A 141 -25.22 -24.00 29.89
N ASP A 142 -24.97 -24.84 30.91
CA ASP A 142 -23.61 -25.14 31.32
C ASP A 142 -22.82 -25.89 30.23
N ARG A 143 -23.46 -26.87 29.55
CA ARG A 143 -22.90 -27.55 28.37
C ARG A 143 -22.60 -26.57 27.24
N LEU A 144 -23.52 -25.64 26.95
CA LEU A 144 -23.34 -24.63 25.92
C LEU A 144 -22.15 -23.71 26.27
N LYS A 145 -22.04 -23.26 27.52
CA LYS A 145 -20.89 -22.48 28.00
C LYS A 145 -19.58 -23.23 27.82
N GLN A 146 -19.54 -24.53 28.11
CA GLN A 146 -18.36 -25.36 27.88
C GLN A 146 -18.03 -25.48 26.39
N HIS A 147 -19.02 -25.71 25.53
CA HIS A 147 -18.82 -25.75 24.07
C HIS A 147 -18.29 -24.42 23.52
N VAL A 148 -18.85 -23.28 23.95
CA VAL A 148 -18.38 -21.95 23.55
C VAL A 148 -16.94 -21.72 24.03
N ARG A 149 -16.60 -22.09 25.27
CA ARG A 149 -15.23 -22.00 25.77
C ARG A 149 -14.28 -22.87 24.95
N ASN A 150 -14.68 -24.10 24.63
CA ASN A 150 -13.88 -25.00 23.80
C ASN A 150 -13.67 -24.42 22.40
N LEU A 151 -14.72 -23.91 21.76
CA LEU A 151 -14.66 -23.27 20.44
C LEU A 151 -13.75 -22.03 20.44
N MET A 152 -13.83 -21.21 21.47
CA MET A 152 -12.94 -20.04 21.65
C MET A 152 -11.50 -20.45 21.99
N SER A 153 -11.32 -21.63 22.58
CA SER A 153 -10.00 -22.19 22.90
C SER A 153 -9.37 -22.93 21.72
N THR A 154 -10.14 -23.32 20.70
CA THR A 154 -9.63 -24.00 19.51
C THR A 154 -8.55 -23.16 18.83
N ASP A 155 -7.56 -23.84 18.25
CA ASP A 155 -6.43 -23.19 17.58
C ASP A 155 -6.89 -22.21 16.49
N MET A 156 -7.98 -22.55 15.78
CA MET A 156 -8.58 -21.69 14.75
C MET A 156 -9.05 -20.32 15.26
N ALA A 157 -9.65 -20.23 16.46
CA ALA A 157 -10.08 -18.96 17.02
C ALA A 157 -8.88 -18.08 17.45
N ARG A 158 -7.81 -18.73 17.94
CA ARG A 158 -6.55 -18.03 18.27
C ARG A 158 -5.86 -17.54 17.01
N GLU A 159 -5.81 -18.36 15.96
CA GLU A 159 -5.25 -17.99 14.66
C GLU A 159 -6.03 -16.85 14.01
N TYR A 160 -7.36 -16.86 14.04
CA TYR A 160 -8.16 -15.74 13.54
C TYR A 160 -7.83 -14.43 14.26
N LYS A 161 -7.70 -14.47 15.60
CA LYS A 161 -7.32 -13.29 16.39
C LYS A 161 -5.91 -12.79 16.05
N LYS A 162 -4.95 -13.69 15.84
CA LYS A 162 -3.59 -13.35 15.39
C LYS A 162 -3.62 -12.73 14.00
N LEU A 163 -4.29 -13.38 13.05
CA LEU A 163 -4.41 -12.93 11.66
C LEU A 163 -5.09 -11.58 11.55
N SER A 164 -6.15 -11.34 12.34
CA SER A 164 -6.82 -10.03 12.41
C SER A 164 -5.88 -8.93 12.89
N LYS A 165 -5.03 -9.21 13.88
CA LYS A 165 -4.03 -8.26 14.39
C LYS A 165 -2.94 -7.99 13.34
N GLU A 166 -2.43 -9.04 12.70
CA GLU A 166 -1.44 -8.92 11.62
C GLU A 166 -1.99 -8.14 10.44
N HIS A 167 -3.24 -8.42 10.03
CA HIS A 167 -3.92 -7.67 8.98
C HIS A 167 -4.06 -6.18 9.33
N GLY A 168 -4.38 -5.85 10.59
CA GLY A 168 -4.39 -4.47 11.08
C GLY A 168 -3.03 -3.79 10.92
N GLN A 169 -1.96 -4.46 11.34
CA GLN A 169 -0.58 -3.93 11.21
C GLN A 169 -0.14 -3.77 9.75
N VAL A 170 -0.50 -4.71 8.87
CA VAL A 170 -0.21 -4.63 7.44
C VAL A 170 -0.95 -3.45 6.81
N LYS A 171 -2.22 -3.25 7.17
CA LYS A 171 -3.04 -2.13 6.68
C LYS A 171 -2.44 -0.78 7.07
N GLU A 172 -1.99 -0.63 8.32
CA GLU A 172 -1.34 0.59 8.82
C GLU A 172 0.02 0.85 8.13
N LYS A 173 0.84 -0.20 7.94
CA LYS A 173 2.09 -0.07 7.18
C LYS A 173 1.84 0.32 5.73
N TYR A 174 0.79 -0.23 5.11
CA TYR A 174 0.41 0.07 3.74
C TYR A 174 -0.07 1.53 3.61
N SER A 175 -0.91 2.02 4.52
CA SER A 175 -1.35 3.42 4.49
C SER A 175 -0.17 4.38 4.64
N GLY A 176 0.72 4.13 5.61
CA GLY A 176 1.92 4.96 5.78
C GLY A 176 2.91 4.87 4.61
N LEU A 177 2.92 3.78 3.86
CA LEU A 177 3.71 3.67 2.62
C LEU A 177 3.11 4.51 1.50
N VAL A 178 1.78 4.51 1.36
CA VAL A 178 1.08 5.30 0.34
C VAL A 178 1.25 6.79 0.61
N GLU A 179 1.16 7.24 1.86
CA GLU A 179 1.40 8.63 2.25
C GLU A 179 2.81 9.09 1.85
N ARG A 180 3.85 8.35 2.28
CA ARG A 180 5.25 8.66 1.90
C ARG A 180 5.48 8.62 0.39
N PHE A 181 4.82 7.71 -0.32
CA PHE A 181 4.93 7.64 -1.78
C PHE A 181 4.34 8.89 -2.43
N ASN A 182 3.17 9.34 -1.98
CA ASN A 182 2.53 10.55 -2.48
C ASN A 182 3.35 11.80 -2.19
N GLU A 183 3.91 11.91 -0.98
CA GLU A 183 4.84 12.99 -0.62
C GLU A 183 6.05 13.01 -1.56
N ASN A 184 6.71 11.86 -1.75
CA ASN A 184 7.87 11.77 -2.63
C ASN A 184 7.54 12.06 -4.10
N VAL A 185 6.32 11.75 -4.56
CA VAL A 185 5.84 12.11 -5.90
C VAL A 185 5.66 13.63 -6.02
N ASN A 186 5.14 14.29 -4.97
CA ASN A 186 5.01 15.75 -4.96
C ASN A 186 6.38 16.42 -4.99
N ASP A 187 7.31 16.01 -4.13
CA ASP A 187 8.68 16.54 -4.09
C ASP A 187 9.38 16.38 -5.45
N TYR A 188 9.20 15.21 -6.08
CA TYR A 188 9.73 14.96 -7.42
C TYR A 188 9.17 15.92 -8.46
N ASN A 189 7.86 16.19 -8.42
CA ASN A 189 7.23 17.11 -9.36
C ASN A 189 7.68 18.56 -9.14
N GLU A 190 7.84 18.99 -7.89
CA GLU A 190 8.37 20.32 -7.56
C GLU A 190 9.81 20.48 -8.08
N LEU A 191 10.68 19.52 -7.80
CA LEU A 191 12.05 19.49 -8.32
C LEU A 191 12.08 19.47 -9.85
N LEU A 192 11.15 18.77 -10.50
CA LEU A 192 11.04 18.73 -11.95
C LEU A 192 10.70 20.11 -12.53
N GLU A 193 9.76 20.83 -11.92
CA GLU A 193 9.38 22.18 -12.34
C GLU A 193 10.50 23.19 -12.08
N GLU A 194 11.19 23.11 -10.94
CA GLU A 194 12.36 23.93 -10.67
C GLU A 194 13.46 23.67 -11.71
N ASN A 195 13.72 22.41 -12.05
CA ASN A 195 14.72 22.05 -13.05
C ASN A 195 14.37 22.61 -14.45
N LYS A 196 13.09 22.59 -14.84
CA LYS A 196 12.62 23.22 -16.09
C LYS A 196 12.83 24.72 -16.06
N SER A 197 12.47 25.38 -14.96
CA SER A 197 12.65 26.83 -14.77
C SER A 197 14.13 27.21 -14.84
N LEU A 198 15.01 26.49 -14.15
CA LEU A 198 16.45 26.69 -14.18
C LEU A 198 17.03 26.49 -15.59
N LYS A 199 16.60 25.46 -16.31
CA LYS A 199 17.02 25.24 -17.71
C LYS A 199 16.61 26.40 -18.61
N SER A 200 15.40 26.94 -18.44
CA SER A 200 14.96 28.12 -19.18
C SER A 200 15.84 29.33 -18.87
N LYS A 201 16.04 29.65 -17.59
CA LYS A 201 16.91 30.75 -17.15
C LYS A 201 18.34 30.61 -17.68
N ILE A 202 18.91 29.40 -17.66
CA ILE A 202 20.24 29.13 -18.23
C ILE A 202 20.24 29.37 -19.74
N SER A 203 19.18 28.96 -20.46
CA SER A 203 19.06 29.20 -21.89
C SER A 203 19.03 30.69 -22.21
N ASP A 204 18.26 31.48 -21.46
CA ASP A 204 18.18 32.92 -21.62
C ASP A 204 19.53 33.59 -21.35
N LEU A 205 20.21 33.23 -20.25
CA LEU A 205 21.55 33.73 -19.93
C LEU A 205 22.57 33.40 -21.03
N LYS A 206 22.51 32.20 -21.62
CA LYS A 206 23.41 31.84 -22.73
C LYS A 206 23.17 32.68 -23.97
N ARG A 207 21.89 33.00 -24.25
CA ARG A 207 21.52 33.90 -25.35
C ARG A 207 22.06 35.30 -25.09
N ASP A 208 21.87 35.82 -23.88
CA ASP A 208 22.32 37.17 -23.52
C ASP A 208 23.85 37.28 -23.58
N VAL A 209 24.59 36.27 -23.10
CA VAL A 209 26.06 36.23 -23.24
C VAL A 209 26.49 36.20 -24.72
N SER A 210 25.74 35.49 -25.57
CA SER A 210 26.02 35.45 -27.01
C SER A 210 25.75 36.80 -27.68
N LEU A 211 24.68 37.51 -27.28
CA LEU A 211 24.40 38.87 -27.75
C LEU A 211 25.50 39.84 -27.31
N ILE A 212 25.95 39.78 -26.05
CA ILE A 212 27.06 40.59 -25.55
C ILE A 212 28.34 40.33 -26.36
N TYR A 213 28.61 39.06 -26.68
CA TYR A 213 29.74 38.70 -27.54
C TYR A 213 29.65 39.38 -28.90
N GLU A 214 28.52 39.25 -29.60
CA GLU A 214 28.35 39.84 -30.93
C GLU A 214 28.39 41.38 -30.89
N SER A 215 27.68 42.01 -29.95
CA SER A 215 27.71 43.47 -29.80
C SER A 215 29.11 43.99 -29.48
N THR A 216 29.89 43.27 -28.66
CA THR A 216 31.28 43.66 -28.37
C THR A 216 32.18 43.47 -29.60
N LYS A 217 31.97 42.40 -30.36
CA LYS A 217 32.68 42.12 -31.62
C LYS A 217 32.42 43.24 -32.63
N GLU A 218 31.17 43.63 -32.83
CA GLU A 218 30.76 44.71 -33.72
C GLU A 218 31.31 46.06 -33.26
N PHE A 219 31.11 46.41 -31.99
CA PHE A 219 31.57 47.68 -31.41
C PHE A 219 33.07 47.91 -31.62
N LEU A 220 33.89 46.87 -31.38
CA LEU A 220 35.35 46.95 -31.56
C LEU A 220 35.74 46.98 -33.04
N LYS A 221 35.02 46.26 -33.91
CA LYS A 221 35.27 46.24 -35.35
C LYS A 221 35.03 47.63 -35.98
N GLU A 222 34.01 48.34 -35.53
CA GLU A 222 33.69 49.71 -35.98
C GLU A 222 34.74 50.75 -35.57
N ARG A 223 35.51 50.47 -34.51
CA ARG A 223 36.42 51.42 -33.85
C ARG A 223 37.90 51.06 -33.98
N THR A 224 38.23 50.11 -34.85
CA THR A 224 39.61 49.70 -35.09
C THR A 224 39.99 49.89 -36.56
N ASP A 225 41.20 50.40 -36.77
CA ASP A 225 41.71 50.75 -38.10
C ASP A 225 42.14 49.50 -38.87
N GLY A 226 41.14 48.79 -39.40
CA GLY A 226 41.30 47.64 -40.28
C GLY A 226 41.29 46.27 -39.59
N LEU A 227 41.13 45.23 -40.43
CA LEU A 227 40.87 43.85 -39.99
C LEU A 227 41.97 43.28 -39.09
N LYS A 228 43.24 43.63 -39.32
CA LYS A 228 44.37 43.13 -38.54
C LYS A 228 44.43 43.75 -37.15
N ALA A 229 44.18 45.05 -37.03
CA ALA A 229 44.08 45.75 -35.76
C ALA A 229 42.90 45.21 -34.94
N PHE A 230 41.73 45.07 -35.56
CA PHE A 230 40.55 44.44 -34.96
C PHE A 230 40.86 43.05 -34.37
N LYS A 231 41.41 42.14 -35.19
CA LYS A 231 41.68 40.75 -34.76
C LYS A 231 42.62 40.70 -33.55
N ASN A 232 43.63 41.57 -33.50
CA ASN A 232 44.56 41.63 -32.37
C ASN A 232 43.88 42.13 -31.09
N VAL A 233 43.13 43.24 -31.17
CA VAL A 233 42.41 43.81 -30.01
C VAL A 233 41.36 42.84 -29.50
N PHE A 234 40.56 42.27 -30.40
CA PHE A 234 39.51 41.32 -30.03
C PHE A 234 40.06 40.04 -29.43
N LYS A 235 41.17 39.50 -29.97
CA LYS A 235 41.87 38.36 -29.37
C LYS A 235 42.34 38.68 -27.95
N GLY A 236 42.97 39.84 -27.74
CA GLY A 236 43.40 40.28 -26.40
C GLY A 236 42.24 40.40 -25.42
N PHE A 237 41.07 40.88 -25.88
CA PHE A 237 39.86 40.92 -25.06
C PHE A 237 39.37 39.52 -24.68
N VAL A 238 39.27 38.60 -25.64
CA VAL A 238 38.88 37.21 -25.40
C VAL A 238 39.82 36.51 -24.41
N ASP A 239 41.13 36.71 -24.56
CA ASP A 239 42.12 36.11 -23.66
C ASP A 239 41.99 36.68 -22.24
N LYS A 240 41.73 37.99 -22.10
CA LYS A 240 41.45 38.60 -20.79
C LYS A 240 40.18 38.03 -20.11
N VAL A 241 39.13 37.72 -20.89
CA VAL A 241 37.92 37.08 -20.36
C VAL A 241 38.20 35.65 -19.87
N LYS A 242 39.04 34.89 -20.59
CA LYS A 242 39.50 33.56 -20.15
C LYS A 242 40.24 33.63 -18.83
N ASP A 243 41.22 34.54 -18.73
CA ASP A 243 42.04 34.70 -17.52
C ASP A 243 41.18 35.07 -16.31
N LYS A 244 40.23 36.00 -16.49
CA LYS A 244 39.30 36.39 -15.42
C LYS A 244 38.37 35.25 -15.00
N THR A 245 37.98 34.41 -15.95
CA THR A 245 37.15 33.23 -15.65
C THR A 245 37.92 32.19 -14.86
N ALA A 246 39.18 31.92 -15.24
CA ALA A 246 40.06 31.02 -14.51
C ALA A 246 40.30 31.52 -13.07
N GLN A 247 40.60 32.82 -12.90
CA GLN A 247 40.75 33.44 -11.57
C GLN A 247 39.50 33.30 -10.71
N PHE A 248 38.31 33.46 -11.31
CA PHE A 248 37.04 33.29 -10.60
C PHE A 248 36.81 31.83 -10.19
N GLN A 249 37.10 30.88 -11.09
CA GLN A 249 36.94 29.45 -10.81
C GLN A 249 37.88 28.99 -9.69
N GLU A 250 39.15 29.41 -9.74
CA GLU A 250 40.14 29.13 -8.69
C GLU A 250 39.72 29.73 -7.34
N LYS A 251 39.25 30.98 -7.32
CA LYS A 251 38.79 31.64 -6.09
C LYS A 251 37.59 30.95 -5.42
N HIS A 252 36.78 30.24 -6.21
CA HIS A 252 35.54 29.62 -5.75
C HIS A 252 35.60 28.09 -5.75
N ASP A 253 36.79 27.49 -5.89
CA ASP A 253 37.01 26.04 -5.94
C ASP A 253 36.10 25.33 -6.96
N LEU A 254 35.85 25.99 -8.10
CA LEU A 254 35.02 25.45 -9.18
C LEU A 254 35.85 24.66 -10.18
N GLU A 255 35.28 23.58 -10.70
CA GLU A 255 35.92 22.82 -11.78
C GLU A 255 36.25 23.71 -12.99
N PRO A 256 37.47 23.58 -13.57
CA PRO A 256 37.84 24.33 -14.76
C PRO A 256 36.90 24.02 -15.93
N LYS A 257 36.08 25.00 -16.31
CA LYS A 257 35.12 24.87 -17.42
C LYS A 257 35.12 26.12 -18.27
N LYS A 258 35.00 25.93 -19.59
CA LYS A 258 34.85 27.04 -20.52
C LYS A 258 33.53 27.75 -20.26
N ASN A 259 33.57 29.07 -20.10
CA ASN A 259 32.36 29.88 -19.99
C ASN A 259 31.62 29.95 -21.34
N GLU A 260 30.36 30.41 -21.34
CA GLU A 260 29.57 30.50 -22.58
C GLU A 260 30.18 31.49 -23.58
N PHE A 261 30.86 32.55 -23.11
CA PHE A 261 31.51 33.54 -23.98
C PHE A 261 32.61 32.89 -24.86
N GLU A 262 33.47 32.08 -24.26
CA GLU A 262 34.50 31.28 -24.93
C GLU A 262 33.89 30.22 -25.84
N LEU A 263 32.78 29.59 -25.43
CA LEU A 263 32.07 28.63 -26.26
C LEU A 263 31.53 29.31 -27.52
N THR A 264 30.91 30.48 -27.40
CA THR A 264 30.43 31.29 -28.52
C THR A 264 31.58 31.74 -29.42
N HIS A 265 32.69 32.22 -28.85
CA HIS A 265 33.89 32.54 -29.62
C HIS A 265 34.40 31.34 -30.44
N ASN A 266 34.53 30.17 -29.81
CA ASN A 266 34.98 28.95 -30.48
C ASN A 266 34.00 28.49 -31.58
N ARG A 267 32.69 28.69 -31.40
CA ARG A 267 31.68 28.41 -32.44
C ARG A 267 31.87 29.35 -33.64
N GLU A 268 32.03 30.64 -33.41
CA GLU A 268 32.25 31.63 -34.48
C GLU A 268 33.56 31.39 -35.24
N VAL A 269 34.67 31.13 -34.55
CA VAL A 269 35.95 30.81 -35.21
C VAL A 269 35.84 29.56 -36.09
N LYS A 270 35.08 28.55 -35.66
CA LYS A 270 34.81 27.36 -36.48
C LYS A 270 33.98 27.72 -37.72
N LYS A 271 32.94 28.54 -37.58
CA LYS A 271 32.11 29.00 -38.71
C LYS A 271 32.94 29.78 -39.73
N GLU A 272 33.77 30.73 -39.29
CA GLU A 272 34.65 31.51 -40.16
C GLU A 272 35.59 30.59 -40.96
N ARG A 273 36.26 29.63 -40.29
CA ARG A 273 37.11 28.64 -40.97
C ARG A 273 36.38 27.79 -41.99
N SER A 274 35.14 27.37 -41.68
CA SER A 274 34.34 26.57 -42.62
C SER A 274 33.89 27.37 -43.85
N ARG A 275 33.66 28.68 -43.71
CA ARG A 275 33.34 29.57 -44.83
C ARG A 275 34.56 29.78 -45.73
N ASP A 276 35.74 29.98 -45.15
CA ASP A 276 36.98 30.14 -45.92
C ASP A 276 37.35 28.85 -46.68
N GLN A 277 37.06 27.67 -46.14
CA GLN A 277 37.28 26.38 -46.82
C GLN A 277 36.24 26.05 -47.89
N GLY A 278 35.00 26.53 -47.75
CA GLY A 278 33.94 26.33 -48.76
C GLY A 278 34.05 27.25 -49.98
N MET A 279 34.83 28.33 -49.89
CA MET A 279 35.06 29.30 -50.98
C MET A 279 36.31 28.96 -51.83
N SER A 280 36.97 27.82 -51.58
CA SER A 280 38.16 27.37 -52.33
C SER A 280 37.88 26.24 -53.35
N LEU A 281 36.62 26.06 -53.75
CA LEU A 281 36.21 25.17 -54.85
C LEU A 281 35.69 25.98 -56.04
#